data_AF-A0A0P7K4J5-F1
#
_entry.id   AF-A0A0P7K4J5-F1
#
_cell.length_a   1.000
_cell.length_b   1.000
_cell.length_c   1.000
_cell.angle_alpha   90.00
_cell.angle_beta   90.00
_cell.angle_gamma   90.00
#
_symmetry.space_group_name_H-M   'P 1'
#
loop_
_entity.id
_entity.type
_entity.pdbx_description
1 polymer ?
#
loop_
_entity_poly.entity_id
_entity_poly.type
_entity_poly.pdbx_seq_one_letter_code
_entity_poly.pdbx_strand_id
1 'polypeptide(L)'
;MFERTIRPTDLATMLGVSLKNKRPKALADAMAKVVPGFGGLGTFKKYNRKEYEVISYIMRRIDEERATLEQAINDAVDLYYRNTVLIFG
;
A
#
# COMPACT_ATOMS: atom_id res chain seq x y z
N MET A 1 -14.60 13.98 -6.53
CA MET A 1 -14.53 12.51 -6.69
C MET A 1 -14.23 11.95 -5.30
N PHE A 2 -15.19 11.29 -4.63
CA PHE A 2 -14.96 10.81 -3.26
C PHE A 2 -13.93 9.68 -3.32
N GLU A 3 -12.72 9.91 -2.81
CA GLU A 3 -11.74 8.84 -2.63
C GLU A 3 -12.36 7.76 -1.74
N ARG A 4 -12.65 6.61 -2.34
CA ARG A 4 -13.26 5.48 -1.66
C ARG A 4 -12.30 5.04 -0.55
N THR A 5 -12.70 5.29 0.69
CA THR A 5 -11.87 4.96 1.83
C THR A 5 -12.03 3.48 2.20
N ILE A 6 -10.93 2.75 2.16
CA ILE A 6 -10.81 1.31 2.39
C ILE A 6 -10.40 1.08 3.84
N ARG A 7 -11.21 0.34 4.60
CA ARG A 7 -10.85 -0.02 5.98
C ARG A 7 -9.82 -1.15 5.98
N PRO A 8 -9.03 -1.32 7.05
CA PRO A 8 -8.03 -2.41 7.12
C PRO A 8 -8.62 -3.81 6.91
N THR A 9 -9.85 -4.04 7.36
CA THR A 9 -10.58 -5.30 7.13
C THR A 9 -10.89 -5.51 5.66
N ASP A 10 -11.38 -4.47 4.99
CA ASP A 10 -11.72 -4.50 3.57
C ASP A 10 -10.42 -4.66 2.74
N LEU A 11 -9.33 -4.01 3.15
CA LEU A 11 -8.00 -4.16 2.54
C LEU A 11 -7.52 -5.62 2.61
N ALA A 12 -7.60 -6.26 3.77
CA ALA A 12 -7.18 -7.66 3.93
C ALA A 12 -8.01 -8.60 3.06
N THR A 13 -9.33 -8.40 2.99
CA THR A 13 -10.21 -9.15 2.08
C THR A 13 -9.84 -8.93 0.61
N MET A 14 -9.57 -7.68 0.20
CA MET A 14 -9.17 -7.34 -1.16
C MET A 14 -7.79 -7.90 -1.55
N LEU A 15 -6.90 -8.09 -0.58
CA LEU A 15 -5.60 -8.73 -0.76
C LEU A 15 -5.66 -10.27 -0.68
N GLY A 16 -6.84 -10.84 -0.41
CA GLY A 16 -7.01 -12.29 -0.26
C GLY A 16 -6.27 -12.88 0.94
N VAL A 17 -5.93 -12.06 1.94
CA VAL A 17 -5.23 -12.51 3.15
C VAL A 17 -6.18 -12.64 4.33
N SER A 18 -5.83 -13.52 5.27
CA SER A 18 -6.55 -13.63 6.54
C SER A 18 -6.58 -12.29 7.26
N LEU A 19 -7.72 -11.94 7.87
CA LEU A 19 -7.88 -10.74 8.72
C LEU A 19 -6.90 -10.70 9.90
N LYS A 20 -6.37 -11.87 10.31
CA LYS A 20 -5.33 -11.98 11.35
C LYS A 20 -3.92 -11.75 10.81
N ASN A 21 -3.75 -11.68 9.48
CA ASN A 21 -2.46 -11.45 8.87
C ASN A 21 -2.03 -10.00 9.08
N LYS A 22 -0.96 -9.81 9.85
CA LYS A 22 -0.39 -8.48 10.13
C LYS A 22 0.50 -7.97 8.99
N ARG A 23 0.76 -8.79 7.96
CA ARG A 23 1.66 -8.45 6.86
C ARG A 23 1.25 -7.18 6.09
N PRO A 24 -0.02 -6.97 5.68
CA PRO A 24 -0.41 -5.73 5.00
C PRO A 24 -0.17 -4.48 5.86
N LYS A 25 -0.44 -4.60 7.17
CA LYS A 25 -0.16 -3.52 8.13
C LYS A 25 1.33 -3.24 8.23
N ALA A 26 2.17 -4.28 8.34
CA ALA A 26 3.62 -4.11 8.41
C ALA A 26 4.18 -3.46 7.13
N LEU A 27 3.66 -3.82 5.96
CA LEU A 27 4.04 -3.19 4.69
C LEU A 27 3.61 -1.72 4.63
N ALA A 28 2.38 -1.43 5.07
CA ALA A 28 1.90 -0.05 5.17
C ALA A 28 2.73 0.80 6.16
N ASP A 29 3.11 0.24 7.31
CA ASP A 29 3.97 0.90 8.29
C ASP A 29 5.38 1.15 7.74
N ALA A 30 5.91 0.22 6.94
CA ALA A 30 7.19 0.40 6.27
C ALA A 30 7.13 1.49 5.19
N MET A 31 6.08 1.50 4.37
CA MET A 31 5.84 2.57 3.39
C MET A 31 5.64 3.93 4.06
N ALA A 32 4.95 4.00 5.20
CA ALA A 32 4.75 5.25 5.93
C ALA A 32 6.05 5.89 6.46
N LYS A 33 7.13 5.12 6.60
CA LYS A 33 8.46 5.65 6.94
C LYS A 33 9.15 6.33 5.76
N VAL A 34 8.79 5.95 4.53
CA VAL A 34 9.40 6.45 3.29
C VAL A 34 8.53 7.50 2.61
N VAL A 35 7.20 7.32 2.67
CA VAL A 35 6.19 8.21 2.09
C VAL A 35 5.39 8.86 3.22
N PRO A 36 5.65 10.14 3.52
CA PRO A 36 4.89 10.88 4.53
C PRO A 36 3.40 10.90 4.19
N GLY A 37 2.55 10.48 5.13
CA GLY A 37 1.09 10.45 4.96
C GLY A 37 0.52 9.13 4.45
N PHE A 38 1.35 8.15 4.08
CA PHE A 38 0.88 6.82 3.66
C PHE A 38 0.20 6.06 4.82
N GLY A 39 -1.05 5.62 4.59
CA GLY A 39 -1.89 4.92 5.56
C GLY A 39 -2.58 5.83 6.58
N GLY A 40 -2.51 7.16 6.42
CA GLY A 40 -3.16 8.16 7.27
C GLY A 40 -2.56 8.32 8.68
N LEU A 41 -2.76 9.49 9.29
CA LEU A 41 -2.39 9.77 10.68
C LEU A 41 -3.53 9.34 11.63
N GLY A 42 -3.33 8.27 12.42
CA GLY A 42 -4.24 7.89 13.52
C GLY A 42 -4.49 6.39 13.75
N THR A 43 -5.33 6.09 14.75
CA THR A 43 -5.62 4.74 15.29
C THR A 43 -6.42 3.84 14.34
N PHE A 44 -7.17 4.44 13.41
CA PHE A 44 -8.01 3.75 12.43
C PHE A 44 -7.52 4.09 11.02
N LYS A 45 -6.32 3.60 10.67
CA LYS A 45 -5.70 3.75 9.35
C LYS A 45 -6.72 3.39 8.26
N LYS A 46 -7.02 4.36 7.43
CA LYS A 46 -7.99 4.29 6.35
C LYS A 46 -7.19 4.42 5.07
N TYR A 47 -7.25 3.41 4.22
CA TYR A 47 -6.47 3.37 2.99
C TYR A 47 -7.27 3.98 1.84
N ASN A 48 -6.63 4.60 0.86
CA ASN A 48 -7.28 4.89 -0.42
C ASN A 48 -6.95 3.80 -1.45
N ARG A 49 -7.54 3.91 -2.64
CA ARG A 49 -7.28 2.96 -3.74
C ARG A 49 -5.80 2.91 -4.13
N LYS A 50 -5.12 4.05 -4.11
CA LYS A 50 -3.70 4.18 -4.47
C LYS A 50 -2.80 3.42 -3.48
N GLU A 51 -3.09 3.55 -2.18
CA GLU A 51 -2.38 2.84 -1.12
C GLU A 51 -2.64 1.33 -1.17
N TYR A 52 -3.87 0.92 -1.49
CA TYR A 52 -4.16 -0.49 -1.76
C TYR A 52 -3.31 -1.03 -2.91
N GLU A 53 -3.27 -0.32 -4.05
CA GLU A 53 -2.49 -0.75 -5.22
C GLU A 53 -0.99 -0.87 -4.89
N VAL A 54 -0.47 0.06 -4.10
CA VAL A 54 0.91 0.02 -3.59
C VAL A 54 1.15 -1.19 -2.67
N ILE A 55 0.29 -1.44 -1.68
CA ILE A 55 0.44 -2.58 -0.77
C ILE A 55 0.34 -3.90 -1.54
N SER A 56 -0.59 -3.98 -2.48
CA SER A 56 -0.75 -5.15 -3.36
C SER A 56 0.49 -5.38 -4.22
N TYR A 57 1.06 -4.32 -4.79
CA TYR A 57 2.29 -4.39 -5.58
C TYR A 57 3.48 -4.90 -4.75
N ILE A 58 3.66 -4.37 -3.53
CA ILE A 58 4.73 -4.81 -2.63
C ILE A 58 4.57 -6.29 -2.27
N MET A 59 3.34 -6.72 -1.94
CA MET A 59 3.07 -8.13 -1.66
C MET A 59 3.43 -9.02 -2.84
N ARG A 60 3.01 -8.63 -4.06
CA ARG A 60 3.30 -9.39 -5.28
C ARG A 60 4.80 -9.50 -5.54
N ARG A 61 5.55 -8.39 -5.43
CA ARG A 61 7.01 -8.37 -5.62
C ARG A 61 7.73 -9.31 -4.64
N ILE A 62 7.26 -9.38 -3.39
CA ILE A 62 7.88 -10.26 -2.39
C ILE A 62 7.48 -11.73 -2.63
N ASP A 63 6.21 -12.00 -2.92
CA ASP A 63 5.69 -13.38 -3.01
C ASP A 63 6.01 -14.05 -4.35
N GLU A 64 5.86 -13.33 -5.47
CA GLU A 64 6.07 -13.88 -6.82
C GLU A 64 7.50 -13.68 -7.31
N GLU A 65 8.06 -12.49 -7.08
CA GLU A 65 9.35 -12.09 -7.65
C GLU A 65 10.52 -12.27 -6.66
N ARG A 66 10.23 -12.75 -5.44
CA ARG A 66 11.19 -12.96 -4.34
C ARG A 66 12.07 -11.73 -4.06
N ALA A 67 11.55 -10.54 -4.34
CA ALA A 67 12.24 -9.29 -4.06
C ALA A 67 12.42 -9.10 -2.55
N THR A 68 13.48 -8.43 -2.15
CA THR A 68 13.62 -8.02 -0.75
C THR A 68 12.58 -6.95 -0.42
N LEU A 69 12.23 -6.84 0.87
CA LEU A 69 11.29 -5.83 1.34
C LEU A 69 11.72 -4.41 0.92
N GLU A 70 13.01 -4.11 1.00
CA GLU A 70 13.57 -2.81 0.62
C GLU A 70 13.42 -2.52 -0.88
N GLN A 71 13.71 -3.51 -1.73
CA GLN A 71 13.54 -3.37 -3.19
C GLN A 71 12.08 -3.13 -3.54
N ALA A 72 11.18 -3.94 -2.98
CA ALA A 72 9.75 -3.82 -3.24
C ALA A 72 9.18 -2.47 -2.76
N ILE A 73 9.66 -1.95 -1.62
CA ILE A 73 9.28 -0.62 -1.11
C ILE A 73 9.78 0.49 -2.04
N ASN A 74 11.06 0.47 -2.45
CA ASN A 74 11.61 1.49 -3.33
C ASN A 74 10.86 1.55 -4.68
N ASP A 75 10.59 0.39 -5.29
CA ASP A 75 9.81 0.33 -6.53
C ASP A 75 8.37 0.85 -6.32
N ALA A 76 7.79 0.56 -5.16
CA ALA A 76 6.43 0.99 -4.84
C ALA A 76 6.33 2.48 -4.50
N VAL A 77 7.42 3.10 -4.04
CA VAL A 77 7.54 4.56 -3.88
C VAL A 77 7.48 5.22 -5.24
N ASP A 78 8.23 4.71 -6.22
CA ASP A 78 8.16 5.19 -7.60
C ASP A 78 6.76 5.03 -8.18
N LEU A 79 6.09 3.90 -7.94
CA LEU A 79 4.68 3.69 -8.33
C LEU A 79 3.74 4.71 -7.67
N TYR A 80 3.92 4.97 -6.37
CA TYR A 80 3.12 5.95 -5.63
C TYR A 80 3.31 7.36 -6.21
N TYR A 81 4.52 7.78 -6.55
CA TYR A 81 4.73 9.12 -7.11
C TYR A 81 4.43 9.21 -8.62
N ARG A 82 4.74 8.19 -9.43
CA ARG A 82 4.44 8.16 -10.88
C ARG A 82 2.95 8.25 -11.19
N ASN A 83 2.10 7.57 -10.42
CA ASN A 83 0.64 7.71 -10.58
C ASN A 83 0.11 9.10 -10.23
N THR A 84 0.95 10.01 -9.72
CA THR A 84 0.62 11.43 -9.51
C THR A 84 0.86 12.29 -10.76
N VAL A 85 1.57 11.77 -11.78
CA VAL A 85 2.03 12.55 -12.94
C VAL A 85 1.21 12.31 -14.23
N LEU A 86 0.26 11.36 -14.25
CA LEU A 86 -0.53 11.04 -15.46
C LEU A 86 -1.86 11.81 -15.59
N ILE A 87 -1.95 13.04 -15.09
CA ILE A 87 -3.05 13.97 -15.44
C ILE A 87 -2.49 15.39 -15.66
N PHE A 88 -1.51 15.56 -16.54
CA PHE A 88 -1.24 16.82 -17.25
C PHE A 88 -0.43 16.50 -18.51
N GLY A 89 -1.13 15.98 -19.52
CA GLY A 89 -0.65 15.81 -20.88
C GLY A 89 -1.84 15.95 -21.82
#